data_AF-A0A8J2YFQ4-F1
#
_entry.id   AF-A0A8J2YFQ4-F1
#
_cell.length_a   1.000
_cell.length_b   1.000
_cell.length_c   1.000
_cell.angle_alpha   90.00
_cell.angle_beta   90.00
_cell.angle_gamma   90.00
#
_symmetry.space_group_name_H-M   'P 1'
#
loop_
_entity.id
_entity.type
_entity.pdbx_description
1 polymer ?
#
loop_
_entity_poly.entity_id
_entity_poly.type
_entity_poly.pdbx_seq_one_letter_code
_entity_poly.pdbx_strand_id
1 'polypeptide(L)'
;MAIHGLTVTLANIIAPFIGGWISDLFSYRGTYLFVGAALFIAALLALFLIREVDPIVVHQRGTTSLRAILANKKLFSLYFVGFTLMFGHGALIYELPFLTVEKGLSSTETGTLFSFMGFGSLVSLSFFWLNRFSATGRTIFGMVLTALLYYQMATNMLPLSLPFDLFSMGVTFGVLYPAITSLLAQKVSHSQYGSAFGILSAMFSLGIILSTLISGAMRHVCSPYFLAFFTTMLGAVCLIYSHIKDKKADSPLYN
;
A
#
# COMPACT_ATOMS: atom_id res chain seq x y z
N MET A 1 -4.67 7.99 17.40
CA MET A 1 -4.47 7.86 15.94
C MET A 1 -3.03 8.22 15.52
N ALA A 2 -2.52 9.42 15.84
CA ALA A 2 -1.17 9.84 15.40
C ALA A 2 0.00 8.97 15.92
N ILE A 3 -0.01 8.59 17.21
CA ILE A 3 1.02 7.71 17.79
C ILE A 3 1.04 6.34 17.08
N HIS A 4 -0.13 5.73 16.87
CA HIS A 4 -0.23 4.46 16.13
C HIS A 4 0.32 4.55 14.71
N GLY A 5 0.02 5.64 13.99
CA GLY A 5 0.56 5.85 12.64
C GLY A 5 2.09 5.93 12.63
N LEU A 6 2.67 6.70 13.56
CA LEU A 6 4.12 6.86 13.67
C LEU A 6 4.81 5.54 14.06
N THR A 7 4.24 4.76 14.98
CA THR A 7 4.76 3.44 15.36
C THR A 7 4.76 2.47 14.18
N VAL A 8 3.67 2.42 13.40
CA VAL A 8 3.60 1.54 12.22
C VAL A 8 4.62 1.95 11.16
N THR A 9 4.80 3.24 10.91
CA THR A 9 5.79 3.71 9.94
C THR A 9 7.23 3.42 10.39
N LEU A 10 7.53 3.60 11.68
CA LEU A 10 8.85 3.21 12.24
C LEU A 10 9.08 1.70 12.13
N ALA A 11 8.05 0.89 12.40
CA ALA A 11 8.14 -0.55 12.23
C ALA A 11 8.44 -0.92 10.77
N ASN A 12 7.82 -0.26 9.79
CA ASN A 12 8.10 -0.51 8.36
C ASN A 12 9.53 -0.13 7.93
N ILE A 13 10.22 0.73 8.67
CA ILE A 13 11.64 1.06 8.42
C ILE A 13 12.54 0.02 9.05
N ILE A 14 12.29 -0.31 10.32
CA ILE A 14 13.19 -1.11 11.13
C ILE A 14 13.02 -2.61 10.85
N ALA A 15 11.78 -3.08 10.65
CA ALA A 15 11.47 -4.50 10.53
C ALA A 15 12.14 -5.19 9.33
N PRO A 16 12.18 -4.61 8.11
CA PRO A 16 12.86 -5.26 6.99
C PRO A 16 14.36 -5.43 7.22
N PHE A 17 15.03 -4.39 7.77
CA PHE A 17 16.44 -4.45 8.12
C PHE A 17 16.72 -5.52 9.19
N ILE A 18 15.99 -5.50 10.30
CA ILE A 18 16.16 -6.51 11.36
C ILE A 18 15.85 -7.92 10.84
N GLY A 19 14.81 -8.07 10.01
CA GLY A 19 14.45 -9.35 9.40
C GLY A 19 15.58 -9.91 8.54
N GLY A 20 16.18 -9.07 7.68
CA GLY A 20 17.34 -9.41 6.86
C GLY A 20 18.57 -9.77 7.70
N TRP A 21 18.86 -8.95 8.72
CA TRP A 21 19.98 -9.16 9.63
C TRP A 21 19.89 -10.48 10.41
N ILE A 22 18.71 -10.80 10.94
CA ILE A 22 18.47 -12.07 11.62
C ILE A 22 18.57 -13.25 10.65
N SER A 23 18.08 -13.11 9.41
CA SER A 23 18.18 -14.20 8.42
C SER A 23 19.60 -14.52 8.01
N ASP A 24 20.48 -13.52 7.93
CA ASP A 24 21.90 -13.76 7.63
C ASP A 24 22.63 -14.41 8.82
N LEU A 25 22.26 -14.04 10.05
CA LEU A 25 22.86 -14.60 11.29
C LEU A 25 22.39 -16.02 11.62
N PHE A 26 21.08 -16.28 11.53
CA PHE A 26 20.46 -17.50 12.07
C PHE A 26 19.80 -18.38 11.00
N SER A 27 20.04 -18.10 9.71
CA SER A 27 19.32 -18.70 8.59
C SER A 27 17.80 -18.44 8.64
N TYR A 28 17.10 -18.71 7.54
CA TYR A 28 15.65 -18.52 7.46
C TYR A 28 14.88 -19.31 8.53
N ARG A 29 15.34 -20.50 8.89
CA ARG A 29 14.73 -21.31 9.96
C ARG A 29 14.77 -20.60 11.31
N GLY A 30 15.90 -19.98 11.66
CA GLY A 30 16.04 -19.21 12.89
C GLY A 30 15.16 -17.96 12.90
N THR A 31 15.05 -17.27 11.76
CA THR A 31 14.14 -16.12 11.60
C THR A 31 12.69 -16.49 11.87
N TYR A 32 12.20 -17.62 11.33
CA TYR A 32 10.82 -18.07 11.59
C TYR A 32 10.58 -18.44 13.05
N LEU A 33 11.55 -19.05 13.73
CA LEU A 33 11.45 -19.34 15.15
C LEU A 33 11.42 -18.06 16.00
N PHE A 34 12.24 -17.07 15.65
CA PHE A 34 12.24 -15.76 16.31
C PHE A 34 10.90 -15.05 16.17
N VAL A 35 10.35 -14.99 14.95
CA VAL A 35 9.01 -14.41 14.71
C VAL A 35 7.93 -15.18 15.48
N GLY A 36 8.00 -16.51 15.49
CA GLY A 36 7.07 -17.35 16.25
C GLY A 36 7.12 -17.08 17.76
N ALA A 37 8.32 -16.99 18.33
CA ALA A 37 8.51 -16.65 19.75
C ALA A 37 7.99 -15.25 20.09
N ALA A 38 8.25 -14.26 19.22
CA ALA A 38 7.73 -12.91 19.40
C ALA A 38 6.19 -12.86 19.37
N LEU A 39 5.56 -13.57 18.43
CA LEU A 39 4.10 -13.69 18.35
C LEU A 39 3.51 -14.42 19.57
N PHE A 40 4.20 -15.45 20.07
CA PHE A 40 3.79 -16.16 21.28
C PHE A 40 3.84 -15.26 22.51
N ILE A 41 4.91 -14.48 22.68
CA ILE A 41 5.02 -13.48 23.76
C ILE A 41 3.91 -12.43 23.63
N ALA A 42 3.65 -11.94 22.42
CA ALA A 42 2.56 -10.99 22.19
C ALA A 42 1.19 -11.57 22.57
N ALA A 43 0.95 -12.86 22.27
CA ALA A 43 -0.27 -13.55 22.68
C ALA A 43 -0.39 -13.69 24.20
N LEU A 44 0.71 -14.03 24.90
CA LEU A 44 0.72 -14.07 26.37
C LEU A 44 0.42 -12.69 26.97
N LEU A 45 1.08 -11.64 26.48
CA LEU A 45 0.80 -10.27 26.92
C LEU A 45 -0.65 -9.89 26.65
N ALA A 46 -1.22 -10.26 25.51
CA ALA A 46 -2.62 -10.02 25.20
C ALA A 46 -3.55 -10.68 26.23
N LEU A 47 -3.29 -11.94 26.61
CA LEU A 47 -4.09 -12.67 27.61
C LEU A 47 -4.03 -12.04 29.01
N PHE A 48 -2.90 -11.46 29.42
CA PHE A 48 -2.73 -10.92 30.78
C PHE A 48 -2.98 -9.42 30.90
N LEU A 49 -2.71 -8.62 29.86
CA LEU A 49 -2.82 -7.15 29.91
C LEU A 49 -4.11 -6.60 29.29
N ILE A 50 -4.69 -7.29 28.30
CA ILE A 50 -5.91 -6.77 27.65
C ILE A 50 -7.09 -7.05 28.56
N ARG A 51 -7.50 -6.01 29.28
CA ARG A 51 -8.72 -6.02 30.07
C ARG A 51 -9.89 -5.74 29.15
N GLU A 52 -10.82 -6.69 29.05
CA GLU A 52 -12.06 -6.47 28.33
C GLU A 52 -12.80 -5.29 28.95
N VAL A 53 -13.08 -4.28 28.13
CA VAL A 53 -13.99 -3.19 28.51
C VAL A 53 -15.39 -3.68 28.16
N ASP A 54 -16.33 -3.60 29.11
CA ASP A 54 -17.71 -4.04 28.88
C ASP A 54 -18.21 -3.55 27.52
N PRO A 55 -18.73 -4.43 26.66
CA PRO A 55 -19.15 -4.03 25.34
C PRO A 55 -20.29 -3.02 25.50
N ILE A 56 -20.02 -1.76 25.21
CA ILE A 56 -21.08 -0.79 24.97
C ILE A 56 -21.80 -1.30 23.73
N VAL A 57 -22.90 -2.02 23.93
CA VAL A 57 -23.73 -2.59 22.86
C VAL A 57 -24.39 -1.42 22.13
N VAL A 58 -23.64 -0.77 21.24
CA VAL A 58 -24.22 0.15 20.28
C VAL A 58 -24.92 -0.73 19.24
N HIS A 59 -26.19 -1.02 19.49
CA HIS A 59 -27.10 -1.55 18.48
C HIS A 59 -27.33 -0.47 17.40
N GLN A 60 -26.35 -0.30 16.52
CA GLN A 60 -26.57 0.24 15.19
C GLN A 60 -26.14 -0.81 14.17
N ARG A 61 -26.85 -1.94 14.16
CA ARG A 61 -26.99 -2.77 12.95
C ARG A 61 -27.89 -2.03 11.97
N GLY A 62 -27.42 -0.89 11.46
CA GLY A 62 -27.83 -0.50 10.12
C GLY A 62 -27.35 -1.63 9.21
N THR A 63 -28.25 -2.33 8.55
CA THR A 63 -27.88 -3.33 7.54
C THR A 63 -27.26 -2.58 6.37
N THR A 64 -25.98 -2.21 6.51
CA THR A 64 -25.26 -1.55 5.45
C THR A 64 -25.09 -2.59 4.35
N SER A 65 -25.95 -2.50 3.33
CA SER A 65 -25.94 -3.44 2.22
C SER A 65 -24.59 -3.34 1.51
N LEU A 66 -23.73 -4.35 1.73
CA LEU A 66 -22.46 -4.48 1.02
C LEU A 66 -22.66 -4.40 -0.50
N ARG A 67 -23.78 -4.96 -0.97
CA ARG A 67 -24.19 -4.88 -2.37
C ARG A 67 -24.44 -3.44 -2.83
N ALA A 68 -25.02 -2.58 -1.99
CA ALA A 68 -25.23 -1.18 -2.33
C ALA A 68 -23.91 -0.39 -2.41
N ILE A 69 -22.93 -0.70 -1.55
CA ILE A 69 -21.59 -0.09 -1.61
C ILE A 69 -20.84 -0.55 -2.87
N LEU A 70 -20.88 -1.85 -3.17
CA LEU A 70 -20.25 -2.42 -4.37
C LEU A 70 -20.92 -1.96 -5.67
N ALA A 71 -22.25 -1.77 -5.67
CA ALA A 71 -23.00 -1.26 -6.80
C ALA A 71 -22.75 0.25 -7.06
N ASN A 72 -22.15 0.97 -6.11
CA ASN A 72 -21.85 2.38 -6.28
C ASN A 72 -20.68 2.58 -7.26
N LYS A 73 -21.01 2.95 -8.49
CA LYS A 73 -20.05 3.23 -9.57
C LYS A 73 -18.98 4.27 -9.18
N LYS A 74 -19.30 5.23 -8.30
CA LYS A 74 -18.34 6.26 -7.84
C LYS A 74 -17.27 5.71 -6.90
N LEU A 75 -17.54 4.58 -6.23
CA LEU A 75 -16.60 3.89 -5.33
C LEU A 75 -15.78 2.83 -6.07
N PHE A 76 -16.31 2.24 -7.13
CA PHE A 76 -15.59 1.24 -7.93
C PHE A 76 -14.23 1.73 -8.40
N SER A 77 -14.16 2.95 -8.96
CA SER A 77 -12.90 3.56 -9.40
C SER A 77 -11.87 3.65 -8.26
N LEU A 78 -12.31 3.98 -7.05
CA LEU A 78 -11.44 4.10 -5.88
C LEU A 78 -10.95 2.73 -5.37
N TYR A 79 -11.83 1.73 -5.36
CA TYR A 79 -11.46 0.35 -5.03
C TYR A 79 -10.47 -0.23 -6.05
N PHE A 80 -10.67 0.08 -7.34
CA PHE A 80 -9.76 -0.32 -8.41
C PHE A 80 -8.39 0.38 -8.31
N VAL A 81 -8.35 1.67 -7.93
CA VAL A 81 -7.10 2.37 -7.59
C VAL A 81 -6.39 1.68 -6.44
N GLY A 82 -7.10 1.31 -5.38
CA GLY A 82 -6.49 0.59 -4.27
C GLY A 82 -5.92 -0.77 -4.67
N PHE A 83 -6.69 -1.52 -5.47
CA PHE A 83 -6.24 -2.79 -6.05
C PHE A 83 -4.97 -2.63 -6.89
N THR A 84 -4.96 -1.71 -7.86
CA THR A 84 -3.83 -1.51 -8.79
C THR A 84 -2.57 -0.99 -8.08
N LEU A 85 -2.71 -0.10 -7.09
CA LEU A 85 -1.58 0.35 -6.28
C LEU A 85 -0.92 -0.81 -5.53
N MET A 86 -1.74 -1.65 -4.89
CA MET A 86 -1.25 -2.81 -4.13
C MET A 86 -0.79 -3.96 -5.02
N PHE A 87 -1.32 -4.04 -6.24
CA PHE A 87 -0.76 -4.90 -7.28
C PHE A 87 0.68 -4.51 -7.58
N GLY A 88 0.95 -3.24 -7.87
CA GLY A 88 2.32 -2.77 -8.07
C GLY A 88 3.21 -3.06 -6.85
N HIS A 89 2.69 -2.82 -5.64
CA HIS A 89 3.43 -3.08 -4.40
C HIS A 89 3.81 -4.56 -4.25
N GLY A 90 2.88 -5.47 -4.54
CA GLY A 90 3.14 -6.90 -4.53
C GLY A 90 4.21 -7.33 -5.53
N ALA A 91 4.24 -6.70 -6.71
CA ALA A 91 5.25 -6.98 -7.73
C ALA A 91 6.64 -6.53 -7.28
N LEU A 92 6.72 -5.37 -6.61
CA LEU A 92 7.97 -4.87 -6.03
C LEU A 92 8.48 -5.78 -4.91
N ILE A 93 7.60 -6.15 -3.95
CA ILE A 93 7.98 -7.02 -2.83
C ILE A 93 8.42 -8.40 -3.33
N TYR A 94 7.84 -8.89 -4.42
CA TYR A 94 8.26 -10.13 -5.06
C TYR A 94 9.60 -9.99 -5.78
N GLU A 95 9.74 -8.99 -6.66
CA GLU A 95 10.89 -8.88 -7.58
C GLU A 95 12.17 -8.44 -6.90
N LEU A 96 12.08 -7.55 -5.90
CA LEU A 96 13.25 -6.95 -5.27
C LEU A 96 14.17 -8.00 -4.61
N PRO A 97 13.68 -8.97 -3.80
CA PRO A 97 14.51 -10.05 -3.26
C PRO A 97 15.24 -10.86 -4.33
N PHE A 98 14.56 -11.23 -5.42
CA PHE A 98 15.22 -11.99 -6.48
C PHE A 98 16.30 -11.16 -7.19
N LEU A 99 16.02 -9.89 -7.49
CA LEU A 99 17.00 -8.98 -8.06
C LEU A 99 18.24 -8.84 -7.15
N THR A 100 18.05 -8.79 -5.83
CA THR A 100 19.16 -8.70 -4.88
C THR A 100 19.98 -9.99 -4.84
N VAL A 101 19.33 -11.16 -4.91
CA VAL A 101 20.03 -12.46 -4.98
C VAL A 101 20.83 -12.60 -6.28
N GLU A 102 20.26 -12.18 -7.41
CA GLU A 102 20.96 -12.18 -8.71
C GLU A 102 22.19 -11.27 -8.72
N LYS A 103 22.16 -10.18 -7.92
CA LYS A 103 23.29 -9.28 -7.71
C LYS A 103 24.28 -9.77 -6.64
N GLY A 104 24.03 -10.92 -6.02
CA GLY A 104 24.87 -11.48 -4.96
C GLY A 104 24.80 -10.71 -3.63
N LEU A 105 23.72 -9.95 -3.41
CA LEU A 105 23.50 -9.20 -2.18
C LEU A 105 22.93 -10.11 -1.07
N SER A 106 23.31 -9.81 0.16
CA SER A 106 22.85 -10.47 1.38
C SER A 106 21.40 -10.10 1.73
N SER A 107 20.78 -10.87 2.63
CA SER A 107 19.40 -10.59 3.08
C SER A 107 19.32 -9.28 3.86
N THR A 108 20.39 -8.93 4.59
CA THR A 108 20.53 -7.63 5.28
C THR A 108 20.51 -6.48 4.29
N GLU A 109 21.18 -6.60 3.15
CA GLU A 109 21.17 -5.58 2.10
C GLU A 109 19.77 -5.44 1.47
N THR A 110 19.09 -6.55 1.18
CA THR A 110 17.68 -6.54 0.75
C THR A 110 16.77 -5.86 1.78
N GLY A 111 16.94 -6.19 3.06
CA GLY A 111 16.22 -5.55 4.15
C GLY A 111 16.47 -4.04 4.23
N THR A 112 17.73 -3.63 4.07
CA THR A 112 18.13 -2.21 4.03
C THR A 112 17.46 -1.46 2.87
N LEU A 113 17.33 -2.09 1.70
CA LEU A 113 16.64 -1.52 0.55
C LEU A 113 15.15 -1.27 0.84
N PHE A 114 14.45 -2.19 1.50
CA PHE A 114 13.09 -1.94 1.98
C PHE A 114 13.03 -0.85 3.06
N SER A 115 14.05 -0.71 3.91
CA SER A 115 14.14 0.38 4.88
C SER A 115 14.23 1.75 4.22
N PHE A 116 14.90 1.89 3.07
CA PHE A 116 14.88 3.14 2.28
C PHE A 116 13.46 3.49 1.82
N MET A 117 12.67 2.49 1.40
CA MET A 117 11.26 2.70 1.07
C MET A 117 10.43 3.11 2.29
N GLY A 118 10.62 2.47 3.44
CA GLY A 118 9.99 2.89 4.69
C GLY A 118 10.35 4.33 5.06
N PHE A 119 11.62 4.71 4.89
CA PHE A 119 12.13 6.03 5.23
C PHE A 119 11.53 7.12 4.32
N GLY A 120 11.42 6.85 3.02
CA GLY A 120 10.71 7.73 2.09
C GLY A 120 9.25 7.96 2.49
N SER A 121 8.56 6.90 2.95
CA SER A 121 7.19 7.02 3.46
C SER A 121 7.10 7.93 4.68
N LEU A 122 8.01 7.77 5.65
CA LEU A 122 8.07 8.62 6.83
C LEU A 122 8.32 10.10 6.50
N VAL A 123 9.25 10.37 5.58
CA VAL A 123 9.52 11.74 5.10
C VAL A 123 8.26 12.36 4.50
N SER A 124 7.56 11.60 3.65
CA SER A 124 6.31 12.03 3.03
C SER A 124 5.20 12.31 4.04
N LEU A 125 5.05 11.46 5.06
CA LEU A 125 4.09 11.68 6.16
C LEU A 125 4.41 12.94 6.97
N SER A 126 5.68 13.35 7.04
CA SER A 126 6.11 14.57 7.73
C SER A 126 5.76 15.85 6.95
N PHE A 127 5.36 15.76 5.68
CA PHE A 127 4.92 16.89 4.88
C PHE A 127 3.45 17.26 5.19
N PHE A 128 3.22 17.81 6.38
CA PHE A 128 1.89 18.23 6.84
C PHE A 128 1.18 19.20 5.89
N TRP A 129 1.91 19.95 5.07
CA TRP A 129 1.33 20.86 4.07
C TRP A 129 0.55 20.11 2.97
N LEU A 130 0.84 18.83 2.72
CA LEU A 130 0.17 18.06 1.67
C LEU A 130 -1.34 17.97 1.90
N ASN A 131 -1.80 18.10 3.14
CA ASN A 131 -3.22 18.14 3.48
C ASN A 131 -3.96 19.39 2.94
N ARG A 132 -3.23 20.43 2.50
CA ARG A 132 -3.81 21.59 1.81
C ARG A 132 -4.27 21.26 0.38
N PHE A 133 -3.76 20.18 -0.21
CA PHE A 133 -4.15 19.72 -1.54
C PHE A 133 -5.30 18.71 -1.48
N SER A 134 -6.12 18.69 -2.53
CA SER A 134 -7.25 17.76 -2.63
C SER A 134 -6.79 16.29 -2.56
N ALA A 135 -7.55 15.44 -1.88
CA ALA A 135 -7.28 14.00 -1.79
C ALA A 135 -7.24 13.34 -3.17
N THR A 136 -8.16 13.73 -4.07
CA THR A 136 -8.18 13.28 -5.47
C THR A 136 -6.91 13.67 -6.21
N GLY A 137 -6.48 14.94 -6.12
CA GLY A 137 -5.27 15.42 -6.79
C GLY A 137 -4.01 14.70 -6.32
N ARG A 138 -3.86 14.53 -4.99
CA ARG A 138 -2.78 13.73 -4.40
C ARG A 138 -2.78 12.29 -4.88
N THR A 139 -3.96 11.67 -4.98
CA THR A 139 -4.10 10.28 -5.44
C THR A 139 -3.71 10.15 -6.91
N ILE A 140 -4.21 11.03 -7.79
CA ILE A 140 -3.88 11.02 -9.21
C ILE A 140 -2.38 11.24 -9.42
N PHE A 141 -1.82 12.29 -8.82
CA PHE A 141 -0.39 12.61 -8.94
C PHE A 141 0.48 11.47 -8.39
N GLY A 142 0.15 10.96 -7.21
CA GLY A 142 0.87 9.84 -6.60
C GLY A 142 0.83 8.58 -7.46
N MET A 143 -0.33 8.25 -8.05
CA MET A 143 -0.48 7.07 -8.92
C MET A 143 0.35 7.20 -10.19
N VAL A 144 0.31 8.36 -10.86
CA VAL A 144 1.12 8.61 -12.06
C VAL A 144 2.61 8.54 -11.73
N LEU A 145 3.05 9.22 -10.66
CA LEU A 145 4.45 9.21 -10.25
C LEU A 145 4.92 7.81 -9.88
N THR A 146 4.10 7.04 -9.15
CA THR A 146 4.41 5.64 -8.81
C THR A 146 4.53 4.76 -10.06
N ALA A 147 3.64 4.93 -11.04
CA ALA A 147 3.76 4.22 -12.31
C ALA A 147 5.07 4.57 -13.03
N LEU A 148 5.41 5.86 -13.12
CA LEU A 148 6.68 6.28 -13.74
C LEU A 148 7.91 5.73 -13.02
N LEU A 149 7.86 5.61 -11.69
CA LEU A 149 8.93 4.96 -10.91
C LEU A 149 9.03 3.45 -11.22
N TYR A 150 7.92 2.73 -11.38
CA TYR A 150 7.96 1.34 -11.86
C TYR A 150 8.56 1.23 -13.26
N TYR A 151 8.20 2.15 -14.17
CA TYR A 151 8.79 2.18 -15.51
C TYR A 151 10.30 2.45 -15.46
N GLN A 152 10.73 3.37 -14.60
CA GLN A 152 12.14 3.65 -14.33
C GLN A 152 12.86 2.40 -13.80
N MET A 153 12.29 1.67 -12.83
CA MET A 153 12.88 0.42 -12.33
C MET A 153 12.92 -0.70 -13.38
N ALA A 154 11.94 -0.73 -14.30
CA ALA A 154 11.88 -1.72 -15.37
C ALA A 154 12.90 -1.47 -16.49
N THR A 155 13.18 -0.20 -16.82
CA THR A 155 14.02 0.19 -17.96
C THR A 155 15.40 0.68 -17.56
N ASN A 156 15.59 1.08 -16.30
CA ASN A 156 16.76 1.79 -15.80
C ASN A 156 17.15 2.99 -16.68
N MET A 157 16.15 3.73 -17.17
CA MET A 157 16.35 4.82 -18.13
C MET A 157 17.21 5.95 -17.57
N LEU A 158 16.96 6.34 -16.32
CA LEU A 158 17.82 7.26 -15.58
C LEU A 158 18.87 6.45 -14.79
N PRO A 159 20.14 6.88 -14.71
CA PRO A 159 21.17 6.19 -13.95
C PRO A 159 21.05 6.49 -12.44
N LEU A 160 19.88 6.19 -11.86
CA LEU A 160 19.61 6.34 -10.43
C LEU A 160 20.06 5.11 -9.67
N SER A 161 20.41 5.30 -8.41
CA SER A 161 20.73 4.18 -7.52
C SER A 161 19.45 3.50 -7.04
N LEU A 162 19.46 2.16 -6.92
CA LEU A 162 18.32 1.39 -6.42
C LEU A 162 17.77 1.88 -5.06
N PRO A 163 18.60 2.27 -4.07
CA PRO A 163 18.11 2.89 -2.83
C PRO A 163 17.30 4.18 -3.07
N PHE A 164 17.70 5.00 -4.06
CA PHE A 164 17.00 6.24 -4.40
C PHE A 164 15.64 5.97 -5.05
N ASP A 165 15.56 4.97 -5.93
CA ASP A 165 14.28 4.54 -6.52
C ASP A 165 13.33 4.04 -5.44
N LEU A 166 13.81 3.22 -4.50
CA LEU A 166 13.01 2.71 -3.39
C LEU A 166 12.61 3.80 -2.40
N PHE A 167 13.50 4.74 -2.09
CA PHE A 167 13.16 5.93 -1.31
C PHE A 167 12.04 6.74 -1.98
N SER A 168 12.16 6.97 -3.29
CA SER A 168 11.14 7.70 -4.07
C SER A 168 9.81 6.96 -4.09
N MET A 169 9.83 5.63 -4.22
CA MET A 169 8.65 4.77 -4.06
C MET A 169 8.04 4.91 -2.66
N GLY A 170 8.87 4.94 -1.62
CA GLY A 170 8.45 5.23 -0.26
C GLY A 170 7.67 6.53 -0.15
N VAL A 171 8.21 7.61 -0.74
CA VAL A 171 7.58 8.93 -0.74
C VAL A 171 6.20 8.88 -1.38
N THR A 172 6.05 8.25 -2.55
CA THR A 172 4.74 8.18 -3.22
C THR A 172 3.73 7.37 -2.43
N PHE A 173 4.13 6.23 -1.84
CA PHE A 173 3.26 5.43 -0.97
C PHE A 173 2.83 6.20 0.28
N GLY A 174 3.73 6.98 0.88
CA GLY A 174 3.42 7.86 2.00
C GLY A 174 2.39 8.95 1.66
N VAL A 175 2.34 9.41 0.41
CA VAL A 175 1.28 10.33 -0.07
C VAL A 175 -0.01 9.58 -0.37
N LEU A 176 0.08 8.42 -1.03
CA LEU A 176 -1.05 7.70 -1.58
C LEU A 176 -1.93 7.06 -0.52
N TYR A 177 -1.35 6.40 0.49
CA TYR A 177 -2.12 5.66 1.49
C TYR A 177 -3.07 6.58 2.27
N PRO A 178 -2.62 7.73 2.79
CA PRO A 178 -3.51 8.71 3.42
C PRO A 178 -4.48 9.37 2.43
N ALA A 179 -4.06 9.60 1.18
CA ALA A 179 -4.92 10.22 0.17
C ALA A 179 -6.10 9.31 -0.23
N ILE A 180 -5.86 8.01 -0.45
CA ILE A 180 -6.89 7.02 -0.81
C ILE A 180 -7.89 6.85 0.34
N THR A 181 -7.40 6.70 1.57
CA THR A 181 -8.25 6.55 2.76
C THR A 181 -9.08 7.80 3.04
N SER A 182 -8.50 9.00 2.85
CA SER A 182 -9.23 10.27 2.94
C SER A 182 -10.28 10.41 1.85
N LEU A 183 -9.95 10.03 0.61
CA LEU A 183 -10.87 10.08 -0.53
C LEU A 183 -12.04 9.11 -0.35
N LEU A 184 -11.80 7.94 0.27
CA LEU A 184 -12.86 7.00 0.61
C LEU A 184 -13.79 7.60 1.66
N ALA A 185 -13.22 8.12 2.75
CA ALA A 185 -13.98 8.73 3.84
C ALA A 185 -14.85 9.92 3.39
N GLN A 186 -14.44 10.65 2.35
CA GLN A 186 -15.23 11.74 1.74
C GLN A 186 -16.39 11.23 0.86
N LYS A 187 -16.34 9.99 0.37
CA LYS A 187 -17.32 9.40 -0.56
C LYS A 187 -18.35 8.48 0.10
N VAL A 188 -18.18 8.15 1.38
CA VAL A 188 -19.09 7.26 2.13
C VAL A 188 -19.57 7.92 3.41
N SER A 189 -20.77 7.58 3.88
CA SER A 189 -21.26 8.09 5.16
C SER A 189 -20.62 7.36 6.34
N HIS A 190 -20.61 7.97 7.53
CA HIS A 190 -20.00 7.40 8.74
C HIS A 190 -20.54 6.00 9.09
N SER A 191 -21.83 5.73 8.84
CA SER A 191 -22.44 4.41 9.07
C SER A 191 -21.92 3.32 8.13
N GLN A 192 -21.22 3.69 7.05
CA GLN A 192 -20.67 2.78 6.05
C GLN A 192 -19.18 2.53 6.21
N TYR A 193 -18.51 3.18 7.16
CA TYR A 193 -17.04 3.14 7.28
C TYR A 193 -16.52 1.70 7.42
N GLY A 194 -17.08 0.90 8.32
CA GLY A 194 -16.64 -0.48 8.52
C GLY A 194 -16.68 -1.30 7.24
N SER A 195 -17.80 -1.27 6.52
CA SER A 195 -17.97 -2.00 5.25
C SER A 195 -17.10 -1.45 4.12
N ALA A 196 -17.02 -0.12 3.97
CA ALA A 196 -16.28 0.52 2.89
C ALA A 196 -14.76 0.32 3.04
N PHE A 197 -14.22 0.54 4.24
CA PHE A 197 -12.81 0.26 4.52
C PHE A 197 -12.51 -1.24 4.47
N GLY A 198 -13.45 -2.11 4.89
CA GLY A 198 -13.31 -3.56 4.74
C GLY A 198 -13.18 -4.00 3.27
N ILE A 199 -13.99 -3.45 2.36
CA ILE A 199 -13.86 -3.71 0.92
C ILE A 199 -12.53 -3.18 0.39
N LEU A 200 -12.11 -1.97 0.79
CA LEU A 200 -10.81 -1.42 0.39
C LEU A 200 -9.65 -2.34 0.83
N SER A 201 -9.66 -2.83 2.07
CA SER A 201 -8.67 -3.78 2.58
C SER A 201 -8.69 -5.11 1.80
N ALA A 202 -9.87 -5.59 1.41
CA ALA A 202 -9.98 -6.77 0.55
C ALA A 202 -9.34 -6.52 -0.82
N MET A 203 -9.58 -5.35 -1.43
CA MET A 203 -8.95 -4.98 -2.71
C MET A 203 -7.44 -4.84 -2.61
N PHE A 204 -6.93 -4.25 -1.51
CA PHE A 204 -5.50 -4.20 -1.24
C PHE A 204 -4.89 -5.61 -1.18
N SER A 205 -5.54 -6.52 -0.44
CA SER A 205 -5.09 -7.90 -0.30
C SER A 205 -5.12 -8.65 -1.63
N LEU A 206 -6.21 -8.53 -2.39
CA LEU A 206 -6.32 -9.11 -3.72
C LEU A 206 -5.25 -8.60 -4.68
N GLY A 207 -4.90 -7.31 -4.61
CA GLY A 207 -3.81 -6.73 -5.39
C GLY A 207 -2.47 -7.44 -5.15
N ILE A 208 -2.07 -7.57 -3.88
CA ILE A 208 -0.80 -8.23 -3.51
C ILE A 208 -0.82 -9.71 -3.90
N ILE A 209 -1.91 -10.42 -3.62
CA ILE A 209 -2.03 -11.85 -3.93
C ILE A 209 -1.90 -12.07 -5.44
N LEU A 210 -2.74 -11.42 -6.26
CA LEU A 210 -2.70 -11.61 -7.71
C LEU A 210 -1.37 -11.17 -8.30
N SER A 211 -0.78 -10.10 -7.78
CA SER A 211 0.50 -9.61 -8.26
C SER A 211 1.65 -10.58 -8.02
N THR A 212 1.77 -11.14 -6.81
CA THR A 212 2.84 -12.10 -6.51
C THR A 212 2.70 -13.38 -7.35
N LEU A 213 1.47 -13.87 -7.55
CA LEU A 213 1.21 -15.01 -8.43
C LEU A 213 1.59 -14.72 -9.89
N ILE A 214 1.14 -13.60 -10.44
CA ILE A 214 1.38 -13.24 -11.85
C ILE A 214 2.86 -12.89 -12.06
N SER A 215 3.48 -12.18 -11.12
CA SER A 215 4.91 -11.83 -11.17
C SER A 215 5.76 -13.10 -11.20
N GLY A 216 5.42 -14.12 -10.39
CA GLY A 216 6.09 -15.41 -10.45
C GLY A 216 5.95 -16.13 -11.79
N ALA A 217 4.74 -16.15 -12.34
CA ALA A 217 4.48 -16.80 -13.64
C ALA A 217 5.14 -16.06 -14.82
N MET A 218 5.20 -14.73 -14.78
CA MET A 218 5.62 -13.90 -15.91
C MET A 218 7.08 -13.44 -15.85
N ARG A 219 7.79 -13.66 -14.74
CA ARG A 219 9.17 -13.17 -14.53
C ARG A 219 10.13 -13.51 -15.66
N HIS A 220 9.99 -14.70 -16.25
CA HIS A 220 10.85 -15.16 -17.35
C HIS A 220 10.50 -14.55 -18.72
N VAL A 221 9.31 -13.95 -18.84
CA VAL A 221 8.79 -13.36 -20.09
C VAL A 221 8.94 -11.84 -20.08
N CYS A 222 8.61 -11.20 -18.96
CA CYS A 222 8.76 -9.76 -18.78
C CYS A 222 9.11 -9.41 -17.33
N SER A 223 9.77 -8.27 -17.14
CA SER A 223 10.04 -7.76 -15.79
C SER A 223 8.72 -7.50 -15.06
N PRO A 224 8.54 -8.00 -13.83
CA PRO A 224 7.37 -7.68 -13.00
C PRO A 224 7.15 -6.17 -12.79
N TYR A 225 8.20 -5.36 -12.90
CA TYR A 225 8.08 -3.90 -12.85
C TYR A 225 7.28 -3.33 -14.04
N PHE A 226 7.32 -3.95 -15.23
CA PHE A 226 6.43 -3.55 -16.33
C PHE A 226 4.96 -3.85 -16.02
N LEU A 227 4.68 -5.00 -15.40
CA LEU A 227 3.31 -5.33 -14.96
C LEU A 227 2.81 -4.32 -13.92
N ALA A 228 3.66 -3.96 -12.96
CA ALA A 228 3.38 -2.93 -11.97
C ALA A 228 3.12 -1.56 -12.62
N PHE A 229 3.92 -1.18 -13.63
CA PHE A 229 3.73 0.04 -14.40
C PHE A 229 2.36 0.08 -15.10
N PHE A 230 2.05 -0.92 -15.93
CA PHE A 230 0.82 -0.93 -16.72
C PHE A 230 -0.43 -0.96 -15.84
N THR A 231 -0.42 -1.78 -14.77
CA THR A 231 -1.56 -1.88 -13.84
C THR A 231 -1.76 -0.60 -13.04
N THR A 232 -0.68 -0.01 -12.49
CA THR A 232 -0.76 1.26 -11.74
C THR A 232 -1.18 2.41 -12.64
N MET A 233 -0.64 2.49 -13.87
CA MET A 233 -1.03 3.50 -14.85
C MET A 233 -2.49 3.37 -15.26
N LEU A 234 -2.98 2.13 -15.47
CA LEU A 234 -4.39 1.88 -15.75
C LEU A 234 -5.29 2.38 -14.60
N GLY A 235 -4.91 2.12 -13.35
CA GLY A 235 -5.59 2.66 -12.18
C GLY A 235 -5.63 4.19 -12.17
N ALA A 236 -4.52 4.85 -12.51
CA ALA A 236 -4.43 6.30 -12.63
C ALA A 236 -5.37 6.85 -13.70
N VAL A 237 -5.36 6.26 -14.90
CA VAL A 237 -6.23 6.65 -16.02
C VAL A 237 -7.70 6.46 -15.68
N CYS A 238 -8.08 5.34 -15.07
CA CYS A 238 -9.44 5.10 -14.60
C CYS A 238 -9.91 6.16 -13.60
N LEU A 239 -9.03 6.55 -12.66
CA LEU A 239 -9.33 7.60 -11.69
C LEU A 239 -9.52 8.96 -12.37
N ILE A 240 -8.61 9.34 -13.26
CA ILE A 240 -8.68 10.60 -14.03
C ILE A 240 -9.98 10.66 -14.84
N TYR A 241 -10.30 9.59 -15.57
CA TYR A 241 -11.52 9.49 -16.35
C TYR A 241 -12.77 9.65 -15.47
N SER A 242 -12.81 8.95 -14.33
CA SER A 242 -13.93 9.07 -13.39
C SER A 242 -14.05 10.48 -12.81
N HIS A 243 -12.94 11.14 -12.50
CA HIS A 243 -12.93 12.50 -11.96
C HIS A 243 -13.42 13.55 -12.97
N ILE A 244 -13.01 13.42 -14.24
CA ILE A 244 -13.48 14.30 -15.31
C ILE A 244 -14.98 14.10 -15.56
N LYS A 245 -15.44 12.85 -15.54
CA LYS A 245 -16.86 12.52 -15.74
C LYS A 245 -17.73 13.09 -14.62
N ASP A 246 -17.31 12.94 -13.36
CA ASP A 246 -18.02 13.49 -12.20
C ASP A 246 -18.11 15.03 -12.30
N LYS A 247 -17.01 15.72 -12.64
CA LYS A 247 -17.03 17.19 -12.85
C LYS A 247 -17.97 17.65 -13.95
N LYS A 248 -18.09 16.89 -15.05
CA LYS A 248 -19.02 17.22 -16.15
C LYS A 248 -20.48 17.06 -15.71
N ALA A 249 -20.78 16.02 -14.94
CA ALA A 249 -22.14 15.77 -14.43
C ALA A 249 -22.62 16.86 -13.45
N ASP A 250 -21.70 17.48 -12.70
CA ASP A 250 -22.03 18.52 -11.71
C ASP A 250 -22.04 19.95 -12.30
N SER A 251 -21.84 20.11 -13.62
CA SER A 251 -21.79 21.42 -14.28
C SER A 251 -23.19 21.97 -14.63
N PRO A 252 -23.49 23.26 -14.37
CA PRO A 252 -24.84 23.83 -14.51
C PRO A 252 -25.33 23.99 -15.95
N LEU A 253 -24.57 23.56 -16.96
CA LEU A 253 -24.97 23.61 -18.38
C LEU A 253 -25.84 22.41 -18.80
N TYR A 254 -26.09 21.46 -17.89
CA TYR A 254 -26.83 20.21 -18.16
C TYR A 254 -28.00 19.95 -17.18
N ASN A 255 -28.35 20.91 -16.32
CA ASN A 255 -29.56 20.86 -15.46
C ASN A 255 -30.55 21.95 -15.88
#